data_AF-A0A524CHB9-F1
#
_entry.id   AF-A0A524CHB9-F1
#
_cell.length_a   1.000
_cell.length_b   1.000
_cell.length_c   1.000
_cell.angle_alpha   90.00
_cell.angle_beta   90.00
_cell.angle_gamma   90.00
#
_symmetry.space_group_name_H-M   'P 1'
#
loop_
_entity.id
_entity.type
_entity.pdbx_description
1 polymer ?
#
loop_
_entity_poly.entity_id
_entity_poly.type
_entity_poly.pdbx_seq_one_letter_code
_entity_poly.pdbx_strand_id
1 'polypeptide(L)'
;MKVWITTIGWSPFAVINPLWAYCKENEEIPEKIDLIYTPEGRIKKNLEICKRYIIEILNFYNGDNFGKDNIFEFEIENESIENYTEKLREIIEIEEKKEENEIILDMTPGRKYMSAANVYFGYNKKSIPIKVVYMYLEESRYQNIPYPLTPIIKSELIDMLESAEIFSENNESFASRINPDIKDDMKLEINYNNISQDYDKINEYLTLKGIKKGFDSKTKIRKYLFSKKRLVKGPELGLILKNLRNKEFIEVNWKKNNSLKYKSYDICEKGRERLTEIESSFSQ
;
A
#
# COMPACT_ATOMS: atom_id res chain seq x y z
N MET A 1 -18.93 -6.70 5.11
CA MET A 1 -18.53 -7.38 3.86
C MET A 1 -17.54 -6.52 3.09
N LYS A 2 -16.53 -7.10 2.43
CA LYS A 2 -15.61 -6.37 1.54
C LYS A 2 -16.05 -6.43 0.08
N VAL A 3 -16.18 -5.27 -0.56
CA VAL A 3 -16.58 -5.13 -1.97
C VAL A 3 -15.41 -4.56 -2.77
N TRP A 4 -14.93 -5.31 -3.76
CA TRP A 4 -13.89 -4.84 -4.68
C TRP A 4 -14.55 -4.29 -5.94
N ILE A 5 -14.31 -3.03 -6.25
CA ILE A 5 -14.81 -2.38 -7.46
C ILE A 5 -13.61 -2.10 -8.36
N THR A 6 -13.68 -2.55 -9.61
CA THR A 6 -12.59 -2.36 -10.59
C THR A 6 -13.15 -2.18 -11.99
N THR A 7 -12.30 -1.70 -12.90
CA THR A 7 -12.67 -1.43 -14.28
C THR A 7 -11.97 -2.39 -15.23
N ILE A 8 -12.71 -3.03 -16.14
CA ILE A 8 -12.14 -3.91 -17.15
C ILE A 8 -11.65 -3.07 -18.33
N GLY A 9 -10.34 -3.09 -18.54
CA GLY A 9 -9.69 -2.43 -19.67
C GLY A 9 -9.02 -3.40 -20.63
N TRP A 10 -7.95 -2.92 -21.27
CA TRP A 10 -7.24 -3.63 -22.33
C TRP A 10 -6.30 -4.75 -21.86
N SER A 11 -5.87 -4.69 -20.60
CA SER A 11 -5.00 -5.68 -19.97
C SER A 11 -5.74 -6.36 -18.80
N PRO A 12 -6.06 -7.66 -18.90
CA PRO A 12 -6.62 -8.42 -17.79
C PRO A 12 -5.73 -8.41 -16.55
N PHE A 13 -4.40 -8.45 -16.72
CA PHE A 13 -3.47 -8.50 -15.59
C PHE A 13 -3.42 -7.20 -14.78
N ALA A 14 -3.83 -6.07 -15.37
CA ALA A 14 -4.03 -4.83 -14.62
C ALA A 14 -5.21 -4.91 -13.63
N VAL A 15 -6.15 -5.84 -13.82
CA VAL A 15 -7.27 -6.12 -12.92
C VAL A 15 -6.92 -7.26 -11.96
N ILE A 16 -6.31 -8.32 -12.50
CA ILE A 16 -6.03 -9.55 -11.76
C ILE A 16 -4.92 -9.35 -10.72
N ASN A 17 -3.82 -8.67 -11.08
CA ASN A 17 -2.66 -8.55 -10.21
C ASN A 17 -2.92 -7.71 -8.94
N PRO A 18 -3.61 -6.56 -9.00
CA PRO A 18 -3.94 -5.82 -7.78
C PRO A 18 -4.80 -6.65 -6.81
N LEU A 19 -5.81 -7.38 -7.32
CA LEU A 19 -6.64 -8.25 -6.48
C LEU A 19 -5.81 -9.38 -5.86
N TRP A 20 -4.96 -10.04 -6.65
CA TRP A 20 -4.09 -11.11 -6.16
C TRP A 20 -3.14 -10.59 -5.07
N ALA A 21 -2.50 -9.45 -5.31
CA ALA A 21 -1.64 -8.82 -4.34
C ALA A 21 -2.41 -8.41 -3.10
N TYR A 22 -3.62 -7.86 -3.24
CA TYR A 22 -4.47 -7.47 -2.10
C TYR A 22 -4.77 -8.68 -1.20
N CYS A 23 -5.23 -9.79 -1.79
CA CYS A 23 -5.49 -11.02 -1.05
C CYS A 23 -4.22 -11.56 -0.38
N LYS A 24 -3.07 -11.44 -1.07
CA LYS A 24 -1.79 -11.97 -0.58
C LYS A 24 -1.14 -11.12 0.50
N GLU A 25 -1.14 -9.81 0.34
CA GLU A 25 -0.37 -8.84 1.14
C GLU A 25 -1.16 -8.35 2.35
N ASN A 26 -2.49 -8.19 2.21
CA ASN A 26 -3.35 -7.70 3.28
C ASN A 26 -4.04 -8.83 4.07
N GLU A 27 -4.00 -10.07 3.58
CA GLU A 27 -4.79 -11.20 4.14
C GLU A 27 -6.29 -10.88 4.21
N GLU A 28 -6.76 -9.98 3.35
CA GLU A 28 -8.15 -9.57 3.21
C GLU A 28 -8.72 -10.13 1.92
N ILE A 29 -9.93 -10.71 1.97
CA ILE A 29 -10.56 -11.36 0.83
C ILE A 29 -11.87 -10.63 0.52
N PRO A 30 -12.03 -10.03 -0.66
CA PRO A 30 -13.31 -9.50 -1.09
C PRO A 30 -14.36 -10.61 -1.24
N GLU A 31 -15.56 -10.35 -0.72
CA GLU A 31 -16.71 -11.26 -0.78
C GLU A 31 -17.61 -10.96 -1.98
N LYS A 32 -17.45 -9.76 -2.56
CA LYS A 32 -18.16 -9.27 -3.75
C LYS A 32 -17.19 -8.55 -4.68
N ILE A 33 -17.35 -8.76 -5.98
CA ILE A 33 -16.58 -8.09 -7.03
C ILE A 33 -17.54 -7.38 -7.99
N ASP A 34 -17.35 -6.08 -8.16
CA ASP A 34 -18.09 -5.26 -9.12
C ASP A 34 -17.16 -4.87 -10.28
N LEU A 35 -17.53 -5.31 -11.49
CA LEU A 35 -16.75 -5.13 -12.71
C LEU A 35 -17.43 -4.10 -13.62
N ILE A 36 -16.85 -2.92 -13.72
CA ILE A 36 -17.29 -1.88 -14.67
C ILE A 36 -16.61 -2.13 -16.01
N TYR A 37 -17.35 -2.17 -17.12
CA TYR A 37 -16.76 -2.44 -18.44
C TYR A 37 -17.54 -1.75 -19.57
N THR A 38 -16.88 -1.54 -20.71
CA THR A 38 -17.54 -1.11 -21.95
C THR A 38 -17.80 -2.31 -22.88
N PRO A 39 -18.86 -2.29 -23.70
CA PRO A 39 -19.24 -3.43 -24.52
C PRO A 39 -18.33 -3.72 -25.72
N GLU A 40 -17.13 -3.14 -25.79
CA GLU A 40 -16.18 -3.38 -26.87
C GLU A 40 -15.75 -4.86 -26.93
N GLY A 41 -15.67 -5.44 -28.13
CA GLY A 41 -15.44 -6.89 -28.30
C GLY A 41 -14.15 -7.41 -27.64
N ARG A 42 -13.09 -6.60 -27.59
CA ARG A 42 -11.86 -6.95 -26.85
C ARG A 42 -12.07 -6.92 -25.34
N ILE A 43 -12.79 -5.93 -24.84
CA ILE A 43 -13.05 -5.74 -23.41
C ILE A 43 -13.98 -6.84 -22.89
N LYS A 44 -15.01 -7.25 -23.64
CA LYS A 44 -15.84 -8.42 -23.30
C LYS A 44 -15.04 -9.73 -23.18
N LYS A 45 -14.05 -9.95 -24.05
CA LYS A 45 -13.14 -11.11 -23.91
C LYS A 45 -12.29 -11.01 -22.65
N ASN A 46 -11.77 -9.82 -22.35
CA ASN A 46 -10.98 -9.57 -21.15
C ASN A 46 -11.81 -9.73 -19.87
N LEU A 47 -13.09 -9.34 -19.88
CA LEU A 47 -14.03 -9.54 -18.77
C LEU A 47 -14.13 -11.01 -18.39
N GLU A 48 -14.34 -11.91 -19.37
CA GLU A 48 -14.42 -13.35 -19.12
C GLU A 48 -13.09 -13.93 -18.59
N ILE A 49 -11.95 -13.44 -19.09
CA ILE A 49 -10.64 -13.81 -18.56
C ILE A 49 -10.52 -13.37 -17.10
N CYS A 50 -10.87 -12.12 -16.78
CA CYS A 50 -10.81 -11.59 -15.42
C CYS A 50 -11.70 -12.40 -14.49
N LYS A 51 -12.97 -12.63 -14.85
CA LYS A 51 -13.92 -13.43 -14.05
C LYS A 51 -13.36 -14.79 -13.68
N ARG A 52 -12.79 -15.52 -14.65
CA ARG A 52 -12.18 -16.82 -14.39
C ARG A 52 -11.04 -16.71 -13.39
N TYR A 53 -10.08 -15.80 -13.61
CA TYR A 53 -8.94 -15.66 -12.69
C TYR A 53 -9.36 -15.18 -11.30
N ILE A 54 -10.32 -14.25 -11.21
CA ILE A 54 -10.87 -13.73 -9.97
C ILE A 54 -11.48 -14.86 -9.14
N ILE A 55 -12.31 -15.71 -9.75
CA ILE A 55 -12.91 -16.88 -9.07
C ILE A 55 -11.82 -17.80 -8.54
N GLU A 56 -10.84 -18.18 -9.37
CA GLU A 56 -9.76 -19.09 -8.97
C GLU A 56 -8.91 -18.51 -7.83
N ILE A 57 -8.56 -17.22 -7.90
CA ILE A 57 -7.78 -16.53 -6.87
C ILE A 57 -8.56 -16.48 -5.56
N LEU A 58 -9.82 -16.05 -5.61
CA LEU A 58 -10.62 -15.90 -4.40
C LEU A 58 -10.98 -17.24 -3.80
N ASN A 59 -11.24 -18.28 -4.59
CA ASN A 59 -11.44 -19.63 -4.08
C ASN A 59 -10.18 -20.19 -3.40
N PHE A 60 -9.00 -19.93 -3.97
CA PHE A 60 -7.74 -20.31 -3.34
C PHE A 60 -7.56 -19.69 -1.95
N TYR A 61 -7.96 -18.43 -1.76
CA TYR A 61 -7.84 -17.75 -0.47
C TYR A 61 -9.05 -17.99 0.47
N ASN A 62 -10.25 -18.23 -0.07
CA ASN A 62 -11.52 -18.32 0.67
C ASN A 62 -12.03 -19.76 0.88
N GLY A 63 -11.26 -20.78 0.44
CA GLY A 63 -11.63 -22.19 0.58
C GLY A 63 -12.87 -22.57 -0.24
N ASP A 64 -12.88 -22.21 -1.52
CA ASP A 64 -13.96 -22.52 -2.49
C ASP A 64 -15.34 -21.89 -2.21
N ASN A 65 -15.39 -20.86 -1.37
CA ASN A 65 -16.63 -20.14 -1.03
C ASN A 65 -16.94 -18.92 -1.94
N PHE A 66 -16.28 -18.80 -3.09
CA PHE A 66 -16.48 -17.69 -4.03
C PHE A 66 -16.97 -18.19 -5.39
N GLY A 67 -18.14 -17.72 -5.83
CA GLY A 67 -18.82 -18.17 -7.04
C GLY A 67 -19.09 -17.05 -8.05
N LYS A 68 -19.78 -17.42 -9.13
CA LYS A 68 -20.26 -16.45 -10.13
C LYS A 68 -21.24 -15.44 -9.54
N ASP A 69 -22.04 -15.87 -8.56
CA ASP A 69 -23.05 -15.03 -7.90
C ASP A 69 -22.44 -13.91 -7.05
N ASN A 70 -21.13 -13.97 -6.79
CA ASN A 70 -20.38 -12.92 -6.11
C ASN A 70 -19.80 -11.87 -7.07
N ILE A 71 -19.92 -12.06 -8.39
CA ILE A 71 -19.43 -11.12 -9.40
C ILE A 71 -20.61 -10.42 -10.06
N PHE A 72 -20.58 -9.10 -10.06
CA PHE A 72 -21.58 -8.24 -10.68
C PHE A 72 -20.94 -7.42 -11.80
N GLU A 73 -21.65 -7.31 -12.90
CA GLU A 73 -21.17 -6.67 -14.12
C GLU A 73 -21.96 -5.39 -14.37
N PHE A 74 -21.25 -4.30 -14.62
CA PHE A 74 -21.81 -2.97 -14.83
C PHE A 74 -21.33 -2.43 -16.18
N GLU A 75 -22.16 -2.55 -17.20
CA GLU A 75 -21.87 -2.04 -18.53
C GLU A 75 -22.00 -0.51 -18.59
N ILE A 76 -21.07 0.15 -19.27
CA ILE A 76 -21.13 1.57 -19.65
C ILE A 76 -21.05 1.68 -21.18
N GLU A 77 -22.04 2.34 -21.79
CA GLU A 77 -22.18 2.37 -23.26
C GLU A 77 -21.00 3.07 -23.96
N ASN A 78 -20.47 4.13 -23.35
CA ASN A 78 -19.38 4.93 -23.91
C ASN A 78 -18.36 5.32 -22.82
N GLU A 79 -17.08 5.37 -23.20
CA GLU A 79 -16.00 5.88 -22.35
C GLU A 79 -16.06 7.41 -22.22
N SER A 80 -16.88 7.91 -21.30
CA SER A 80 -16.87 9.30 -20.86
C SER A 80 -16.65 9.39 -19.35
N ILE A 81 -16.12 10.53 -18.90
CA ILE A 81 -15.91 10.79 -17.48
C ILE A 81 -17.25 10.83 -16.73
N GLU A 82 -18.29 11.38 -17.36
CA GLU A 82 -19.64 11.49 -16.80
C GLU A 82 -20.25 10.10 -16.59
N ASN A 83 -20.24 9.24 -17.62
CA ASN A 83 -20.82 7.90 -17.55
C ASN A 83 -20.12 7.04 -16.50
N TYR A 84 -18.79 7.10 -16.45
CA TYR A 84 -18.02 6.36 -15.46
C TYR A 84 -18.30 6.86 -14.04
N THR A 85 -18.25 8.17 -13.83
CA THR A 85 -18.46 8.79 -12.51
C THR A 85 -19.88 8.53 -12.01
N GLU A 86 -20.86 8.58 -12.90
CA GLU A 86 -22.25 8.22 -12.60
C GLU A 86 -22.39 6.75 -12.22
N LYS A 87 -21.85 5.85 -13.02
CA LYS A 87 -21.92 4.41 -12.72
C LYS A 87 -21.23 4.07 -11.41
N LEU A 88 -20.03 4.61 -11.18
CA LEU A 88 -19.29 4.40 -9.94
C LEU A 88 -20.06 4.95 -8.72
N ARG A 89 -20.65 6.14 -8.84
CA ARG A 89 -21.53 6.72 -7.81
C ARG A 89 -22.70 5.80 -7.48
N GLU A 90 -23.41 5.31 -8.50
CA GLU A 90 -24.54 4.40 -8.32
C GLU A 90 -24.13 3.11 -7.58
N ILE A 91 -23.01 2.50 -7.97
CA ILE A 91 -22.51 1.29 -7.30
C ILE A 91 -22.17 1.57 -5.84
N ILE A 92 -21.46 2.68 -5.56
CA ILE A 92 -21.14 3.08 -4.19
C ILE A 92 -22.43 3.31 -3.38
N GLU A 93 -23.42 4.02 -3.93
CA GLU A 93 -24.70 4.27 -3.26
C GLU A 93 -25.52 3.01 -3.00
N ILE A 94 -25.40 1.97 -3.85
CA ILE A 94 -25.99 0.65 -3.60
C ILE A 94 -25.32 -0.01 -2.39
N GLU A 95 -23.99 0.05 -2.31
CA GLU A 95 -23.24 -0.56 -1.21
C GLU A 95 -23.32 0.25 0.09
N GLU A 96 -23.49 1.57 0.04
CA GLU A 96 -23.74 2.45 1.21
C GLU A 96 -25.04 2.08 1.93
N LYS A 97 -26.04 1.55 1.23
CA LYS A 97 -27.33 1.13 1.81
C LYS A 97 -27.23 -0.19 2.57
N LYS A 98 -26.14 -0.94 2.43
CA LYS A 98 -25.90 -2.20 3.13
C LYS A 98 -24.98 -1.91 4.31
N GLU A 99 -25.48 -2.16 5.52
CA GLU A 99 -24.71 -1.94 6.74
C GLU A 99 -23.42 -2.79 6.75
N GLU A 100 -22.34 -2.25 7.34
CA GLU A 100 -21.05 -2.93 7.53
C GLU A 100 -20.23 -3.28 6.26
N ASN A 101 -20.51 -2.60 5.15
CA ASN A 101 -19.68 -2.74 3.95
C ASN A 101 -18.38 -1.91 4.03
N GLU A 102 -17.31 -2.46 3.47
CA GLU A 102 -16.06 -1.77 3.16
C GLU A 102 -15.82 -1.87 1.66
N ILE A 103 -15.56 -0.73 1.01
CA ILE A 103 -15.32 -0.66 -0.43
C ILE A 103 -13.81 -0.57 -0.69
N ILE A 104 -13.34 -1.35 -1.65
CA ILE A 104 -11.99 -1.27 -2.20
C ILE A 104 -12.10 -0.85 -3.66
N LEU A 105 -11.62 0.35 -3.97
CA LEU A 105 -11.57 0.89 -5.33
C LEU A 105 -10.21 0.61 -5.94
N ASP A 106 -10.15 -0.27 -6.93
CA ASP A 106 -8.93 -0.52 -7.71
C ASP A 106 -8.80 0.50 -8.83
N MET A 107 -7.87 1.43 -8.66
CA MET A 107 -7.58 2.48 -9.64
C MET A 107 -6.47 2.11 -10.63
N THR A 108 -5.97 0.87 -10.59
CA THR A 108 -4.89 0.37 -11.47
C THR A 108 -5.33 0.29 -12.93
N PRO A 109 -6.45 -0.37 -13.28
CA PRO A 109 -6.89 -0.46 -14.66
C PRO A 109 -7.68 0.79 -15.09
N GLY A 110 -7.76 0.99 -16.41
CA GLY A 110 -8.59 2.02 -17.01
C GLY A 110 -7.84 3.28 -17.43
N ARG A 111 -8.61 4.31 -17.76
CA ARG A 111 -8.11 5.62 -18.21
C ARG A 111 -7.87 6.52 -17.00
N LYS A 112 -6.97 7.50 -17.12
CA LYS A 112 -6.61 8.41 -16.00
C LYS A 112 -7.80 9.08 -15.32
N TYR A 113 -8.85 9.43 -16.06
CA TYR A 113 -10.06 10.04 -15.48
C TYR A 113 -10.82 9.07 -14.56
N MET A 114 -10.78 7.76 -14.85
CA MET A 114 -11.39 6.72 -14.01
C MET A 114 -10.64 6.64 -12.69
N SER A 115 -9.30 6.60 -12.75
CA SER A 115 -8.45 6.63 -11.56
C SER A 115 -8.69 7.89 -10.71
N ALA A 116 -8.85 9.05 -11.35
CA ALA A 116 -9.18 10.30 -10.66
C ALA A 116 -10.56 10.26 -9.98
N ALA A 117 -11.57 9.67 -10.64
CA ALA A 117 -12.90 9.48 -10.06
C ALA A 117 -12.86 8.54 -8.84
N ASN A 118 -12.09 7.44 -8.89
CA ASN A 118 -11.91 6.55 -7.75
C ASN A 118 -11.33 7.29 -6.53
N VAL A 119 -10.27 8.07 -6.73
CA VAL A 119 -9.68 8.89 -5.65
C VAL A 119 -10.67 9.94 -5.14
N TYR A 120 -11.40 10.61 -6.04
CA TYR A 120 -12.42 11.59 -5.67
C TYR A 120 -13.49 10.97 -4.76
N PHE A 121 -14.06 9.82 -5.14
CA PHE A 121 -15.05 9.16 -4.29
C PHE A 121 -14.45 8.65 -2.99
N GLY A 122 -13.28 8.02 -3.04
CA GLY A 122 -12.60 7.53 -1.83
C GLY A 122 -12.33 8.63 -0.81
N TYR A 123 -11.97 9.84 -1.25
CA TYR A 123 -11.73 10.96 -0.35
C TYR A 123 -13.00 11.62 0.18
N ASN A 124 -14.05 11.72 -0.64
CA ASN A 124 -15.24 12.52 -0.34
C ASN A 124 -16.39 11.72 0.29
N LYS A 125 -16.47 10.41 0.08
CA LYS A 125 -17.52 9.55 0.65
C LYS A 125 -17.09 9.02 2.02
N LYS A 126 -17.59 9.67 3.07
CA LYS A 126 -17.28 9.32 4.48
C LYS A 126 -18.33 8.43 5.15
N SER A 127 -19.47 8.22 4.49
CA SER A 127 -20.59 7.39 4.96
C SER A 127 -20.25 5.90 5.02
N ILE A 128 -19.25 5.46 4.27
CA ILE A 128 -18.78 4.09 4.18
C ILE A 128 -17.25 4.08 4.14
N PRO A 129 -16.56 3.13 4.78
CA PRO A 129 -15.13 2.97 4.62
C PRO A 129 -14.77 2.66 3.15
N ILE A 130 -13.95 3.52 2.53
CA ILE A 130 -13.43 3.32 1.17
C ILE A 130 -11.90 3.33 1.18
N LYS A 131 -11.28 2.25 0.71
CA LYS A 131 -9.86 2.20 0.35
C LYS A 131 -9.70 2.42 -1.16
N VAL A 132 -8.63 3.10 -1.57
CA VAL A 132 -8.29 3.24 -2.99
C VAL A 132 -6.92 2.63 -3.22
N VAL A 133 -6.85 1.55 -4.00
CA VAL A 133 -5.63 0.77 -4.19
C VAL A 133 -5.08 0.90 -5.60
N TYR A 134 -3.76 0.96 -5.71
CA TYR A 134 -3.03 1.04 -6.97
C TYR A 134 -1.86 0.06 -6.97
N MET A 135 -1.78 -0.80 -7.98
CA MET A 135 -0.61 -1.65 -8.20
C MET A 135 0.46 -0.88 -8.97
N TYR A 136 1.50 -0.48 -8.26
CA TYR A 136 2.70 0.07 -8.86
C TYR A 136 3.60 -1.04 -9.41
N LEU A 137 4.07 -0.87 -10.64
CA LEU A 137 5.11 -1.70 -11.25
C LEU A 137 6.32 -0.83 -11.58
N GLU A 138 7.51 -1.21 -11.12
CA GLU A 138 8.75 -0.46 -11.41
C GLU A 138 9.09 -0.52 -12.91
N GLU A 139 8.72 -1.61 -13.59
CA GLU A 139 9.07 -1.86 -14.99
C GLU A 139 7.87 -2.39 -15.79
N SER A 140 7.64 -1.83 -16.98
CA SER A 140 6.51 -2.18 -17.85
C SER A 140 6.51 -3.62 -18.35
N ARG A 141 7.67 -4.29 -18.38
CA ARG A 141 7.76 -5.71 -18.80
C ARG A 141 6.94 -6.67 -17.94
N TYR A 142 6.54 -6.24 -16.74
CA TYR A 142 5.72 -7.04 -15.82
C TYR A 142 4.21 -6.81 -15.99
N GLN A 143 3.79 -5.88 -16.85
CA GLN A 143 2.37 -5.48 -16.97
C GLN A 143 1.43 -6.63 -17.37
N ASN A 144 1.93 -7.65 -18.08
CA ASN A 144 1.15 -8.83 -18.49
C ASN A 144 1.69 -10.13 -17.88
N ILE A 145 2.39 -10.02 -16.76
CA ILE A 145 2.93 -11.16 -16.02
C ILE A 145 2.05 -11.35 -14.76
N PRO A 146 1.59 -12.58 -14.47
CA PRO A 146 0.86 -12.86 -13.23
C PRO A 146 1.66 -12.41 -12.00
N TYR A 147 0.97 -11.84 -11.01
CA TYR A 147 1.59 -11.33 -9.78
C TYR A 147 2.60 -12.30 -9.12
N PRO A 148 2.33 -13.62 -8.97
CA PRO A 148 3.30 -14.55 -8.37
C PRO A 148 4.61 -14.71 -9.16
N LEU A 149 4.62 -14.35 -10.44
CA LEU A 149 5.78 -14.42 -11.33
C LEU A 149 6.49 -13.07 -11.48
N THR A 150 5.92 -12.00 -10.92
CA THR A 150 6.57 -10.69 -10.87
C THR A 150 7.51 -10.66 -9.66
N PRO A 151 8.78 -10.24 -9.82
CA PRO A 151 9.68 -10.15 -8.67
C PRO A 151 9.13 -9.19 -7.62
N ILE A 152 9.04 -9.64 -6.36
CA ILE A 152 8.41 -8.89 -5.26
C ILE A 152 8.97 -7.46 -5.11
N ILE A 153 10.25 -7.24 -5.39
CA ILE A 153 10.87 -5.92 -5.30
C ILE A 153 10.45 -4.95 -6.42
N LYS A 154 9.75 -5.45 -7.45
CA LYS A 154 9.35 -4.74 -8.68
C LYS A 154 7.87 -4.38 -8.73
N SER A 155 7.09 -4.82 -7.75
CA SER A 155 5.65 -4.57 -7.66
C SER A 155 5.29 -4.18 -6.23
N GLU A 156 4.39 -3.22 -6.06
CA GLU A 156 3.89 -2.79 -4.76
C GLU A 156 2.42 -2.41 -4.87
N LEU A 157 1.57 -2.97 -4.00
CA LEU A 157 0.19 -2.52 -3.85
C LEU A 157 0.17 -1.33 -2.87
N ILE A 158 -0.32 -0.18 -3.35
CA ILE A 158 -0.31 1.08 -2.62
C ILE A 158 -1.74 1.45 -2.25
N ASP A 159 -2.00 1.73 -0.98
CA ASP A 159 -3.18 2.49 -0.56
C ASP A 159 -2.92 3.97 -0.84
N MET A 160 -3.68 4.52 -1.79
CA MET A 160 -3.49 5.86 -2.31
C MET A 160 -4.03 6.93 -1.37
N LEU A 161 -5.07 6.63 -0.58
CA LEU A 161 -5.58 7.58 0.40
C LEU A 161 -4.63 7.67 1.59
N GLU A 162 -4.20 6.53 2.14
CA GLU A 162 -3.17 6.47 3.21
C GLU A 162 -1.89 7.18 2.76
N SER A 163 -1.44 6.94 1.52
CA SER A 163 -0.24 7.59 0.99
C SER A 163 -0.42 9.09 0.78
N ALA A 164 -1.63 9.54 0.47
CA ALA A 164 -1.95 10.95 0.28
C ALA A 164 -2.02 11.73 1.60
N GLU A 165 -2.28 11.06 2.73
CA GLU A 165 -2.32 11.70 4.06
C GLU A 165 -1.01 12.41 4.41
N ILE A 166 0.11 11.92 3.89
CA ILE A 166 1.46 12.53 4.00
C ILE A 166 1.47 13.99 3.49
N PHE A 167 0.57 14.34 2.56
CA PHE A 167 0.48 15.67 1.97
C PHE A 167 -0.64 16.53 2.58
N SER A 168 -1.62 15.92 3.26
CA SER A 168 -2.79 16.64 3.80
C SER A 168 -2.69 16.98 5.29
N GLU A 169 -1.82 16.31 6.05
CA GLU A 169 -1.59 16.70 7.43
C GLU A 169 -0.69 17.94 7.48
N ASN A 170 -1.22 19.03 8.05
CA ASN A 170 -0.35 20.08 8.59
C ASN A 170 0.65 19.38 9.51
N ASN A 171 1.95 19.47 9.20
CA ASN A 171 3.02 18.78 9.92
C ASN A 171 2.94 18.91 11.47
N GLU A 172 2.20 19.89 11.98
CA GLU A 172 1.94 20.14 13.40
C GLU A 172 0.92 19.18 14.05
N SER A 173 -0.10 18.67 13.34
CA SER A 173 -1.11 17.77 13.92
C SER A 173 -0.63 16.32 14.04
N PHE A 174 0.23 15.88 13.11
CA PHE A 174 0.89 14.57 13.21
C PHE A 174 1.90 14.55 14.36
N ALA A 175 2.66 15.64 14.53
CA ALA A 175 3.65 15.79 15.59
C ALA A 175 3.04 15.85 17.00
N SER A 176 1.81 16.34 17.15
CA SER A 176 1.13 16.42 18.46
C SER A 176 0.46 15.10 18.88
N ARG A 177 0.18 14.18 17.94
CA ARG A 177 -0.34 12.83 18.24
C ARG A 177 0.76 11.85 18.64
N ILE A 178 2.01 12.13 18.27
CA ILE A 178 3.16 11.30 18.61
C ILE A 178 3.97 12.02 19.69
N ASN A 179 3.63 11.79 20.96
CA ASN A 179 4.41 12.06 22.18
C ASN A 179 5.00 13.49 22.34
N PRO A 180 4.80 14.20 23.48
CA PRO A 180 5.32 15.56 23.69
C PRO A 180 6.83 15.76 23.44
N ASP A 181 7.60 14.66 23.50
CA ASP A 181 9.05 14.62 23.25
C ASP A 181 9.45 14.92 21.78
N ILE A 182 8.53 14.97 20.81
CA ILE A 182 8.85 15.28 19.41
C ILE A 182 9.16 16.78 19.18
N LYS A 183 8.72 17.67 20.07
CA LYS A 183 9.11 19.09 19.96
C LYS A 183 10.61 19.31 20.11
N ASP A 184 11.31 18.44 20.81
CA ASP A 184 12.77 18.50 20.92
C ASP A 184 13.47 17.83 19.72
N ASP A 185 12.83 16.83 19.09
CA ASP A 185 13.31 16.18 17.85
C ASP A 185 13.39 17.15 16.64
N MET A 186 12.53 18.18 16.58
CA MET A 186 12.54 19.19 15.51
C MET A 186 13.52 20.35 15.76
N LYS A 187 14.02 20.51 16.99
CA LYS A 187 15.06 21.50 17.33
C LYS A 187 16.47 21.02 17.00
N LEU A 188 16.66 19.72 16.74
CA LEU A 188 17.85 19.24 16.06
C LEU A 188 17.72 19.65 14.58
N GLU A 189 18.06 20.91 14.29
CA GLU A 189 18.50 21.33 12.97
C GLU A 189 19.78 20.55 12.64
N ILE A 190 19.62 19.27 12.29
CA ILE A 190 20.64 18.52 11.59
C ILE A 190 20.82 19.26 10.29
N ASN A 191 21.85 20.10 10.23
CA ASN A 191 22.20 20.87 9.04
C ASN A 191 22.68 19.88 7.98
N TYR A 192 21.75 19.33 7.21
CA TYR A 192 21.98 18.29 6.20
C TYR A 192 23.04 18.69 5.17
N ASN A 193 23.34 19.98 5.04
CA ASN A 193 24.39 20.50 4.15
C ASN A 193 25.81 20.26 4.67
N ASN A 194 26.00 20.01 5.97
CA ASN A 194 27.31 19.75 6.59
C ASN A 194 27.62 18.24 6.76
N ILE A 195 26.65 17.35 6.50
CA ILE A 195 26.78 15.89 6.71
C ILE A 195 26.96 15.17 5.38
N SER A 196 27.88 15.66 4.56
CA SER A 196 28.16 15.08 3.24
C SER A 196 29.01 13.81 3.27
N GLN A 197 29.48 13.36 4.45
CA GLN A 197 30.53 12.34 4.52
C GLN A 197 30.13 10.97 5.05
N ASP A 198 28.92 10.76 5.60
CA ASP A 198 28.58 9.45 6.19
C ASP A 198 27.12 9.04 5.96
N TYR A 199 26.82 8.66 4.71
CA TYR A 199 25.51 8.13 4.31
C TYR A 199 25.08 6.92 5.15
N ASP A 200 26.04 6.06 5.51
CA ASP A 200 25.79 4.85 6.28
C ASP A 200 25.34 5.20 7.70
N LYS A 201 25.99 6.19 8.33
CA LYS A 201 25.61 6.67 9.66
C LYS A 201 24.24 7.34 9.71
N ILE A 202 23.86 8.07 8.67
CA ILE A 202 22.51 8.66 8.57
C ILE A 202 21.45 7.57 8.40
N ASN A 203 21.71 6.59 7.54
CA ASN A 203 20.80 5.45 7.35
C ASN A 203 20.68 4.61 8.63
N GLU A 204 21.79 4.37 9.33
CA GLU A 204 21.82 3.72 10.65
C GLU A 204 20.98 4.51 11.68
N TYR A 205 21.21 5.83 11.81
CA TYR A 205 20.45 6.70 12.70
C TYR A 205 18.94 6.64 12.44
N LEU A 206 18.52 6.90 11.20
CA LEU A 206 17.11 6.97 10.88
C LEU A 206 16.44 5.59 10.99
N THR A 207 17.16 4.51 10.70
CA THR A 207 16.64 3.15 10.89
C THR A 207 16.43 2.85 12.38
N LEU A 208 17.43 3.11 13.23
CA LEU A 208 17.32 2.92 14.68
C LEU A 208 16.23 3.81 15.28
N LYS A 209 16.16 5.08 14.86
CA LYS A 209 15.11 6.03 15.30
C LYS A 209 13.73 5.56 14.86
N GLY A 210 13.61 5.03 13.65
CA GLY A 210 12.36 4.45 13.15
C GLY A 210 11.90 3.27 14.02
N ILE A 211 12.79 2.33 14.31
CA ILE A 211 12.49 1.17 15.17
C ILE A 211 12.10 1.64 16.59
N LYS A 212 12.83 2.60 17.17
CA LYS A 212 12.49 3.20 18.48
C LYS A 212 11.09 3.82 18.51
N LYS A 213 10.61 4.36 17.37
CA LYS A 213 9.26 4.91 17.21
C LYS A 213 8.18 3.85 16.97
N GLY A 214 8.51 2.55 17.03
CA GLY A 214 7.56 1.45 16.84
C GLY A 214 7.39 1.00 15.38
N PHE A 215 8.21 1.49 14.45
CA PHE A 215 8.25 0.95 13.09
C PHE A 215 9.03 -0.36 13.10
N ASP A 216 8.29 -1.45 13.35
CA ASP A 216 8.86 -2.77 13.63
C ASP A 216 8.98 -3.68 12.40
N SER A 217 8.57 -3.22 11.21
CA SER A 217 8.66 -4.01 9.97
C SER A 217 9.48 -3.29 8.90
N LYS A 218 10.08 -4.04 7.97
CA LYS A 218 10.87 -3.44 6.86
C LYS A 218 10.07 -2.39 6.09
N THR A 219 8.81 -2.68 5.78
CA THR A 219 7.92 -1.76 5.05
C THR A 219 7.70 -0.47 5.83
N LYS A 220 7.38 -0.56 7.13
CA LYS A 220 7.19 0.59 8.00
C LYS A 220 8.46 1.44 8.14
N ILE A 221 9.61 0.78 8.35
CA ILE A 221 10.92 1.45 8.44
C ILE A 221 11.25 2.16 7.12
N ARG A 222 11.00 1.53 5.97
CA ARG A 222 11.20 2.14 4.65
C ARG A 222 10.30 3.37 4.45
N LYS A 223 9.02 3.27 4.79
CA LYS A 223 8.07 4.40 4.77
C LYS A 223 8.58 5.56 5.65
N TYR A 224 9.11 5.26 6.84
CA TYR A 224 9.71 6.27 7.73
C TYR A 224 10.96 6.93 7.12
N LEU A 225 11.87 6.15 6.54
CA LEU A 225 13.05 6.70 5.84
C LEU A 225 12.63 7.63 4.70
N PHE A 226 11.64 7.22 3.92
CA PHE A 226 11.10 8.00 2.81
C PHE A 226 10.51 9.34 3.29
N SER A 227 9.75 9.35 4.40
CA SER A 227 9.21 10.60 4.97
C SER A 227 10.30 11.56 5.49
N LYS A 228 11.51 11.05 5.75
CA LYS A 228 12.72 11.84 6.04
C LYS A 228 13.56 12.13 4.79
N LYS A 229 12.96 12.07 3.60
CA LYS A 229 13.59 12.32 2.29
C LYS A 229 14.78 11.40 2.02
N ARG A 230 14.78 10.20 2.60
CA ARG A 230 15.80 9.16 2.33
C ARG A 230 15.18 8.00 1.57
N LEU A 231 15.51 7.90 0.29
CA LEU A 231 15.11 6.79 -0.54
C LEU A 231 16.08 5.63 -0.34
N VAL A 232 15.63 4.60 0.39
CA VAL A 232 16.39 3.36 0.62
C VAL A 232 15.65 2.20 -0.02
N LYS A 233 16.32 1.47 -0.92
CA LYS A 233 15.69 0.33 -1.61
C LYS A 233 15.51 -0.85 -0.65
N GLY A 234 14.54 -1.73 -0.92
CA GLY A 234 14.28 -2.92 -0.08
C GLY A 234 15.52 -3.80 0.20
N PRO A 235 16.34 -4.14 -0.81
CA PRO A 235 17.59 -4.89 -0.60
C PRO A 235 18.60 -4.14 0.27
N GLU A 236 18.74 -2.82 0.06
CA GLU A 236 19.64 -1.94 0.80
C GLU A 236 19.22 -1.83 2.27
N LEU A 237 17.94 -1.62 2.54
CA LEU A 237 17.38 -1.67 3.90
C LEU A 237 17.62 -3.04 4.55
N GLY A 238 17.54 -4.11 3.76
CA GLY A 238 17.90 -5.45 4.21
C GLY A 238 19.36 -5.57 4.68
N LEU A 239 20.29 -4.93 3.97
CA LEU A 239 21.72 -4.89 4.34
C LEU A 239 21.94 -4.06 5.60
N ILE A 240 21.31 -2.89 5.70
CA ILE A 240 21.37 -2.03 6.89
C ILE A 240 20.88 -2.81 8.11
N LEU A 241 19.68 -3.39 8.06
CA LEU A 241 19.13 -4.16 9.18
C LEU A 241 19.98 -5.39 9.53
N LYS A 242 20.60 -6.05 8.54
CA LYS A 242 21.53 -7.16 8.80
C LYS A 242 22.78 -6.66 9.53
N ASN A 243 23.32 -5.51 9.14
CA ASN A 243 24.47 -4.89 9.79
C ASN A 243 24.14 -4.50 11.24
N LEU A 244 23.02 -3.81 11.47
CA LEU A 244 22.57 -3.43 12.82
C LEU A 244 22.37 -4.64 13.73
N ARG A 245 21.84 -5.74 13.18
CA ARG A 245 21.70 -6.99 13.92
C ARG A 245 23.07 -7.60 14.26
N ASN A 246 24.01 -7.61 13.31
CA ASN A 246 25.35 -8.14 13.56
C ASN A 246 26.12 -7.33 14.61
N LYS A 247 25.86 -6.01 14.69
CA LYS A 247 26.37 -5.12 15.73
C LYS A 247 25.58 -5.18 17.04
N GLU A 248 24.59 -6.07 17.13
CA GLU A 248 23.73 -6.25 18.31
C GLU A 248 22.95 -4.99 18.71
N PHE A 249 22.58 -4.12 17.76
CA PHE A 249 21.79 -2.91 18.02
C PHE A 249 20.28 -3.16 17.94
N ILE A 250 19.88 -4.22 17.27
CA ILE A 250 18.47 -4.58 17.10
C ILE A 250 18.29 -6.07 17.37
N GLU A 251 17.18 -6.39 18.02
CA GLU A 251 16.67 -7.75 18.15
C GLU A 251 15.72 -8.04 17.01
N VAL A 252 15.75 -9.29 16.53
CA VAL A 252 14.87 -9.75 15.47
C VAL A 252 13.98 -10.83 16.01
N ASN A 253 12.70 -10.49 16.16
CA ASN A 253 11.69 -11.42 16.60
C ASN A 253 10.89 -11.91 15.39
N TRP A 254 10.43 -13.15 15.45
CA TRP A 254 9.47 -13.64 14.49
C TRP A 254 8.08 -13.41 15.05
N LYS A 255 7.33 -12.53 14.42
CA LYS A 255 5.91 -12.36 14.72
C LYS A 255 5.10 -13.20 13.75
N LYS A 256 4.02 -13.78 14.28
CA LYS A 256 2.97 -14.38 13.48
C LYS A 256 1.78 -13.44 13.57
N ASN A 257 1.33 -12.94 12.44
CA ASN A 257 0.01 -12.34 12.32
C ASN A 257 -0.79 -13.28 11.42
N ASN A 258 -1.89 -13.81 11.95
CA ASN A 258 -2.68 -14.88 11.34
C ASN A 258 -1.82 -16.11 10.93
N SER A 259 -1.48 -16.20 9.64
CA SER A 259 -0.76 -17.31 8.99
C SER A 259 0.64 -16.94 8.50
N LEU A 260 0.97 -15.65 8.41
CA LEU A 260 2.26 -15.18 7.93
C LEU A 260 3.26 -14.95 9.07
N LYS A 261 4.44 -15.53 8.88
CA LYS A 261 5.60 -15.36 9.75
C LYS A 261 6.47 -14.23 9.18
N TYR A 262 6.53 -13.10 9.86
CA TYR A 262 7.39 -11.97 9.46
C TYR A 262 8.40 -11.62 10.54
N LYS A 263 9.47 -10.95 10.13
CA LYS A 263 10.49 -10.44 11.05
C LYS A 263 10.02 -9.09 11.58
N SER A 264 9.86 -8.99 12.90
CA SER A 264 9.81 -7.71 13.58
C SER A 264 11.20 -7.33 14.08
N TYR A 265 11.42 -6.03 14.22
CA TYR A 265 12.67 -5.46 14.68
C TYR A 265 12.40 -4.61 15.91
N ASP A 266 13.14 -4.87 16.98
CA ASP A 266 13.06 -4.14 18.24
C ASP A 266 14.44 -3.56 18.57
N ILE A 267 14.49 -2.36 19.14
CA ILE A 267 15.76 -1.72 19.53
C ILE A 267 16.16 -2.21 20.92
N CYS A 268 17.32 -2.86 21.01
CA CYS A 268 17.88 -3.31 22.29
C CYS A 268 18.55 -2.13 23.03
N GLU A 269 19.07 -2.38 24.23
CA GLU A 269 19.77 -1.37 25.03
C GLU A 269 20.98 -0.78 24.29
N LYS A 270 21.88 -1.62 23.74
CA LYS A 270 23.02 -1.18 22.91
C LYS A 270 22.60 -0.33 21.71
N GLY A 271 21.46 -0.67 21.10
CA GLY A 271 20.90 0.12 20.00
C GLY A 271 20.43 1.50 20.44
N ARG A 272 19.86 1.61 21.65
CA ARG A 272 19.46 2.90 22.24
C ARG A 272 20.67 3.75 22.57
N GLU A 273 21.70 3.16 23.18
CA GLU A 273 22.99 3.83 23.44
C GLU A 273 23.59 4.34 22.13
N ARG A 274 23.68 3.47 21.12
CA ARG A 274 24.20 3.82 19.79
C ARG A 274 23.40 4.94 19.14
N LEU A 275 22.07 4.91 19.25
CA LEU A 275 21.22 5.98 18.74
C LEU A 275 21.56 7.32 19.39
N THR A 276 21.77 7.33 20.71
CA THR A 276 22.19 8.53 21.46
C THR A 276 23.59 9.00 21.08
N GLU A 277 24.53 8.10 20.85
CA GLU A 277 25.88 8.44 20.35
C GLU A 277 25.83 9.13 18.99
N ILE A 278 25.07 8.55 18.05
CA ILE A 278 24.93 9.10 16.70
C ILE A 278 24.24 10.45 16.75
N GLU A 279 23.18 10.59 17.56
CA GLU A 279 22.47 11.85 17.76
C GLU A 279 23.38 12.95 18.32
N SER A 280 24.20 12.62 19.32
CA SER A 280 25.19 13.54 19.89
C SER A 280 26.22 13.99 18.85
N SER A 281 26.62 13.08 17.95
CA SER A 281 27.58 13.40 16.88
C SER A 281 27.03 14.27 15.76
N PHE A 282 25.71 14.46 15.68
CA PHE A 282 25.10 15.43 14.76
C PHE A 282 24.95 16.82 15.36
N SER A 283 25.17 16.96 16.66
CA SER A 283 25.02 18.22 17.41
C SER A 283 26.36 18.95 17.61
N GLN A 284 27.47 18.38 17.13
CA GLN A 284 28.83 18.95 17.14
C GLN A 284 29.15 19.53 15.76
#